data_AF-W7BDR5-F1
#
_entry.id   AF-W7BDR5-F1
#
_cell.length_a   1.000
_cell.length_b   1.000
_cell.length_c   1.000
_cell.angle_alpha   90.00
_cell.angle_beta   90.00
_cell.angle_gamma   90.00
#
_symmetry.space_group_name_H-M   'P 1'
#
loop_
_entity.id
_entity.type
_entity.pdbx_description
1 polymer ?
#
loop_
_entity_poly.entity_id
_entity_poly.type
_entity_poly.pdbx_seq_one_letter_code
_entity_poly.pdbx_strand_id
1 'polypeptide(L)'
;MLICKALISYNMTHTVNDEMIQFVNPIKEYLFKMDNWYLYELKLFNNIIYSLTVEEALLFSRTSLKRLDNFQYFMEFQHTEQHIYLNLSTLCMEYEDFDAAKNFAETAIEKAKKYTLVYEKVCSEMNHAIACIKLGQDLQAYETIRKNMLIINYLDFNSLHSHFSKFLEKFKIEVEI
;
A
#
# COMPACT_ATOMS: atom_id res chain seq x y z
N MET A 1 -6.72 -21.62 -9.47
CA MET A 1 -6.33 -20.20 -9.37
C MET A 1 -5.75 -19.95 -7.98
N LEU A 2 -4.41 -19.97 -7.82
CA LEU A 2 -3.74 -19.92 -6.51
C LEU A 2 -4.00 -18.61 -5.77
N ILE A 3 -3.95 -17.48 -6.47
CA ILE A 3 -4.19 -16.16 -5.88
C ILE A 3 -5.57 -16.04 -5.23
N CYS A 4 -6.61 -16.62 -5.83
CA CYS A 4 -7.94 -16.60 -5.22
C CYS A 4 -8.04 -17.47 -3.99
N LYS A 5 -7.33 -18.61 -3.94
CA LYS A 5 -7.27 -19.42 -2.72
C LYS A 5 -6.57 -18.65 -1.59
N ALA A 6 -5.47 -17.96 -1.90
CA ALA A 6 -4.77 -17.09 -0.96
C ALA A 6 -5.70 -15.98 -0.42
N LEU A 7 -6.39 -15.25 -1.31
CA LEU A 7 -7.29 -14.16 -0.92
C LEU A 7 -8.52 -14.65 -0.15
N ILE A 8 -9.04 -15.84 -0.46
CA ILE A 8 -10.14 -16.46 0.29
C ILE A 8 -9.69 -16.79 1.71
N SER A 9 -8.51 -17.40 1.89
CA SER A 9 -7.97 -17.69 3.23
C SER A 9 -7.72 -16.42 4.05
N TYR A 10 -7.19 -15.37 3.40
CA TYR A 10 -7.02 -14.06 4.03
C TYR A 10 -8.36 -13.43 4.44
N ASN A 11 -9.39 -13.50 3.58
CA ASN A 11 -10.69 -12.86 3.87
C ASN A 11 -11.38 -13.46 5.10
N MET A 12 -11.20 -14.76 5.38
CA MET A 12 -11.80 -15.40 6.55
C MET A 12 -11.18 -14.95 7.87
N THR A 13 -9.88 -14.63 7.87
CA THR A 13 -9.10 -14.43 9.10
C THR A 13 -8.52 -13.02 9.24
N HIS A 14 -8.60 -12.22 8.18
CA HIS A 14 -7.97 -10.89 8.03
C HIS A 14 -6.50 -10.85 8.47
N THR A 15 -5.82 -11.99 8.39
CA THR A 15 -4.43 -12.18 8.81
C THR A 15 -3.71 -13.05 7.80
N VAL A 16 -2.42 -12.80 7.63
CA VAL A 16 -1.56 -13.67 6.83
C VAL A 16 -1.29 -14.94 7.66
N ASN A 17 -1.85 -16.06 7.22
CA ASN A 17 -1.74 -17.35 7.91
C ASN A 17 -0.99 -18.37 7.05
N ASP A 18 -0.64 -19.52 7.63
CA ASP A 18 0.14 -20.57 6.96
C ASP A 18 -0.54 -21.08 5.68
N GLU A 19 -1.87 -21.15 5.66
CA GLU A 19 -2.64 -21.59 4.49
C GLU A 19 -2.51 -20.58 3.33
N MET A 20 -2.62 -19.28 3.61
CA MET A 20 -2.37 -18.23 2.62
C MET A 20 -0.95 -18.33 2.06
N ILE A 21 0.05 -18.51 2.93
CA ILE A 21 1.46 -18.62 2.54
C ILE A 21 1.68 -19.82 1.61
N GLN A 22 1.05 -20.96 1.86
CA GLN A 22 1.12 -22.12 0.96
C GLN A 22 0.66 -21.80 -0.47
N PHE A 23 -0.36 -20.96 -0.62
CA PHE A 23 -0.83 -20.54 -1.95
C PHE A 23 -0.01 -19.41 -2.57
N VAL A 24 0.60 -18.56 -1.74
CA VAL A 24 1.44 -17.44 -2.19
C VAL A 24 2.83 -17.92 -2.64
N ASN A 25 3.41 -18.91 -1.99
CA ASN A 25 4.79 -19.36 -2.28
C ASN A 25 5.02 -19.72 -3.76
N PRO A 26 4.16 -20.50 -4.44
CA PRO A 26 4.35 -20.75 -5.87
C PRO A 26 4.23 -19.49 -6.74
N ILE A 27 3.45 -18.48 -6.31
CA ILE A 27 3.33 -17.20 -7.00
C ILE A 27 4.63 -16.41 -6.82
N LYS A 28 5.21 -16.39 -5.62
CA LYS A 28 6.53 -15.80 -5.36
C LYS A 28 7.61 -16.42 -6.23
N GLU A 29 7.70 -17.76 -6.24
CA GLU A 29 8.67 -18.47 -7.06
C GLU A 29 8.50 -18.18 -8.55
N TYR A 30 7.26 -18.05 -9.02
CA TYR A 30 6.98 -17.62 -10.39
C TYR A 30 7.55 -16.23 -10.65
N LEU A 31 7.21 -15.24 -9.82
CA LEU A 31 7.66 -13.86 -9.97
C LEU A 31 9.19 -13.73 -9.94
N PHE A 32 9.88 -14.53 -9.13
CA PHE A 32 11.34 -14.59 -9.07
C PHE A 32 12.00 -15.07 -10.36
N LYS A 33 11.35 -15.98 -11.10
CA LYS A 33 11.90 -16.57 -12.33
C LYS A 33 11.64 -15.72 -13.57
N MET A 34 10.83 -14.67 -13.46
CA MET A 34 10.40 -13.86 -14.59
C MET A 34 11.38 -12.70 -14.85
N ASP A 35 12.02 -12.72 -16.02
CA ASP A 35 12.93 -11.65 -16.47
C ASP A 35 12.18 -10.35 -16.83
N ASN A 36 10.95 -10.48 -17.33
CA ASN A 36 10.10 -9.37 -17.77
C ASN A 36 8.74 -9.45 -17.08
N TRP A 37 8.35 -8.35 -16.43
CA TRP A 37 7.05 -8.21 -15.80
C TRP A 37 6.15 -7.34 -16.67
N TYR A 38 4.97 -7.87 -16.98
CA TYR A 38 3.88 -7.16 -17.62
C TYR A 38 2.76 -6.93 -16.60
N LEU A 39 1.61 -6.44 -17.06
CA LEU A 39 0.47 -6.14 -16.19
C LEU A 39 0.07 -7.32 -15.30
N TYR A 40 0.22 -8.56 -15.78
CA TYR A 40 -0.12 -9.75 -15.02
C TYR A 40 0.81 -9.94 -13.80
N GLU A 41 2.13 -9.92 -14.00
CA GLU A 41 3.10 -10.03 -12.90
C GLU A 41 2.96 -8.87 -11.92
N LEU A 42 2.75 -7.64 -12.43
CA LEU A 42 2.53 -6.46 -11.59
C LEU A 42 1.30 -6.60 -10.70
N LYS A 43 0.18 -7.09 -11.26
CA LYS A 43 -1.03 -7.36 -10.49
C LYS A 43 -0.85 -8.52 -9.51
N LEU A 44 -0.15 -9.58 -9.90
CA LEU A 44 0.15 -10.69 -8.99
C LEU A 44 0.96 -10.20 -7.79
N PHE A 45 2.05 -9.47 -8.06
CA PHE A 45 2.87 -8.86 -7.02
C PHE A 45 2.01 -8.00 -6.10
N ASN A 46 1.27 -7.04 -6.66
CA ASN A 46 0.44 -6.12 -5.88
C ASN A 46 -0.54 -6.84 -4.94
N ASN A 47 -1.12 -7.96 -5.38
CA ASN A 47 -2.06 -8.74 -4.55
C ASN A 47 -1.39 -9.57 -3.44
N ILE A 48 -0.08 -9.85 -3.54
CA ILE A 48 0.63 -10.65 -2.54
C ILE A 48 1.56 -9.82 -1.65
N ILE A 49 1.70 -8.50 -1.86
CA ILE A 49 2.65 -7.63 -1.12
C ILE A 49 2.60 -7.88 0.40
N TYR A 50 1.41 -7.92 1.00
CA TYR A 50 1.24 -8.06 2.44
C TYR A 50 1.65 -9.44 3.00
N SER A 51 1.77 -10.45 2.14
CA SER A 51 2.28 -11.78 2.51
C SER A 51 3.78 -11.96 2.30
N LEU A 52 4.47 -10.89 1.89
CA LEU A 52 5.92 -10.86 1.74
C LEU A 52 6.57 -10.29 2.99
N THR A 53 7.83 -10.68 3.20
CA THR A 53 8.70 -9.89 4.08
C THR A 53 8.99 -8.53 3.45
N VAL A 54 9.39 -7.54 4.26
CA VAL A 54 9.77 -6.22 3.75
C VAL A 54 10.90 -6.33 2.72
N GLU A 55 11.90 -7.16 2.98
CA GLU A 55 13.02 -7.37 2.05
C GLU A 55 12.56 -7.93 0.70
N GLU A 56 11.70 -8.95 0.70
CA GLU A 56 11.13 -9.51 -0.53
C GLU A 56 10.28 -8.49 -1.30
N ALA A 57 9.45 -7.72 -0.58
CA ALA A 57 8.63 -6.68 -1.19
C ALA A 57 9.49 -5.58 -1.83
N LEU A 58 10.57 -5.17 -1.18
CA LEU A 58 11.54 -4.20 -1.72
C LEU A 58 12.31 -4.74 -2.93
N LEU A 59 12.65 -6.03 -2.92
CA LEU A 59 13.32 -6.66 -4.06
C LEU A 59 12.40 -6.71 -5.29
N PHE A 60 11.16 -7.14 -5.09
CA PHE A 60 10.16 -7.16 -6.15
C PHE A 60 9.78 -5.76 -6.63
N SER A 61 9.71 -4.76 -5.74
CA SER A 61 9.39 -3.39 -6.13
C SER A 61 10.42 -2.80 -7.09
N ARG A 62 11.71 -3.04 -6.86
CA ARG A 62 12.78 -2.61 -7.79
C ARG A 62 12.58 -3.19 -9.19
N THR A 63 12.16 -4.45 -9.26
CA THR A 63 11.88 -5.14 -10.52
C THR A 63 10.62 -4.58 -11.19
N SER A 64 9.53 -4.39 -10.42
CA SER A 64 8.26 -3.88 -10.95
C SER A 64 8.37 -2.44 -11.45
N LEU A 65 9.01 -1.56 -10.68
CA LEU A 65 9.08 -0.13 -10.95
C LEU A 65 9.91 0.18 -12.20
N LYS A 66 11.06 -0.50 -12.38
CA LYS A 66 11.86 -0.40 -13.61
C LYS A 66 11.07 -0.76 -14.87
N ARG A 67 10.07 -1.63 -14.75
CA ARG A 67 9.23 -2.05 -15.89
C ARG A 67 8.07 -1.10 -16.13
N LEU A 68 7.47 -0.55 -15.07
CA LEU A 68 6.36 0.39 -15.15
C LEU A 68 6.70 1.65 -15.96
N ASP A 69 7.95 2.12 -15.91
CA ASP A 69 8.42 3.25 -16.72
C ASP A 69 8.20 3.04 -18.23
N ASN A 70 8.30 1.80 -18.73
CA ASN A 70 8.11 1.49 -20.15
C ASN A 70 6.64 1.56 -20.59
N PHE A 71 5.70 1.49 -19.63
CA PHE A 71 4.26 1.45 -19.89
C PHE A 71 3.52 2.64 -19.28
N GLN A 72 4.24 3.70 -18.92
CA GLN A 72 3.71 4.87 -18.22
C GLN A 72 2.57 5.62 -18.93
N TYR A 73 2.29 5.31 -20.20
CA TYR A 73 1.18 5.91 -20.97
C TYR A 73 -0.12 5.10 -20.91
N PHE A 74 -0.08 3.87 -20.38
CA PHE A 74 -1.25 3.02 -20.24
C PHE A 74 -1.87 3.20 -18.85
N MET A 75 -3.15 3.57 -18.81
CA MET A 75 -3.88 3.87 -17.57
C MET A 75 -3.81 2.73 -16.55
N GLU A 76 -3.90 1.49 -17.00
CA GLU A 76 -3.86 0.32 -16.12
C GLU A 76 -2.51 0.17 -15.41
N PHE A 77 -1.41 0.54 -16.07
CA PHE A 77 -0.08 0.53 -15.48
C PHE A 77 0.11 1.71 -14.53
N GLN A 78 -0.43 2.89 -14.88
CA GLN A 78 -0.42 4.07 -14.02
C GLN A 78 -1.14 3.81 -12.67
N HIS A 79 -2.31 3.17 -12.72
CA HIS A 79 -3.07 2.80 -11.52
C HIS A 79 -2.33 1.73 -10.72
N THR A 80 -1.79 0.71 -11.41
CA THR A 80 -1.04 -0.37 -10.75
C THR A 80 0.23 0.15 -10.08
N GLU A 81 0.94 1.09 -10.71
CA GLU A 81 2.09 1.76 -10.12
C GLU A 81 1.72 2.48 -8.82
N GLN A 82 0.64 3.27 -8.85
CA GLN A 82 0.16 3.98 -7.68
C GLN A 82 -0.18 2.99 -6.55
N HIS A 83 -0.91 1.92 -6.86
CA HIS A 83 -1.30 0.92 -5.86
C HIS A 83 -0.09 0.20 -5.26
N ILE A 84 0.94 -0.10 -6.07
CA ILE A 84 2.19 -0.70 -5.57
C ILE A 84 2.86 0.25 -4.57
N TYR A 85 3.00 1.54 -4.89
CA TYR A 85 3.60 2.50 -3.95
C TYR A 85 2.79 2.65 -2.66
N LEU A 86 1.45 2.73 -2.76
CA LEU A 86 0.58 2.80 -1.59
C LEU A 86 0.72 1.55 -0.71
N ASN A 87 0.70 0.35 -1.32
CA ASN A 87 0.82 -0.90 -0.58
C ASN A 87 2.21 -1.09 0.05
N LEU A 88 3.28 -0.67 -0.63
CA LEU A 88 4.62 -0.66 -0.04
C LEU A 88 4.70 0.30 1.15
N SER A 89 4.09 1.48 1.05
CA SER A 89 4.02 2.44 2.16
C SER A 89 3.29 1.84 3.37
N THR A 90 2.13 1.22 3.16
CA THR A 90 1.38 0.55 4.23
C THR A 90 2.16 -0.60 4.83
N LEU A 91 2.81 -1.43 4.00
CA LEU A 91 3.65 -2.53 4.48
C LEU A 91 4.79 -2.00 5.36
N CYS A 92 5.51 -0.96 4.92
CA CYS A 92 6.58 -0.36 5.71
C CYS A 92 6.06 0.19 7.05
N MET A 93 4.87 0.81 7.10
CA MET A 93 4.27 1.24 8.36
C MET A 93 3.99 0.07 9.30
N GLU A 94 3.50 -1.06 8.80
CA GLU A 94 3.22 -2.24 9.63
C GLU A 94 4.47 -2.78 10.34
N TYR A 95 5.63 -2.64 9.69
CA TYR A 95 6.95 -3.02 10.20
C TYR A 95 7.71 -1.84 10.86
N GLU A 96 7.04 -0.71 11.09
CA GLU A 96 7.60 0.49 11.74
C GLU A 96 8.81 1.12 11.01
N ASP A 97 9.01 0.81 9.72
CA ASP A 97 9.97 1.50 8.86
C ASP A 97 9.35 2.79 8.30
N PHE A 98 9.24 3.79 9.19
CA PHE A 98 8.55 5.03 8.88
C PHE A 98 9.26 5.89 7.81
N ASP A 99 10.59 5.80 7.71
CA ASP A 99 11.34 6.48 6.65
C ASP A 99 10.99 5.92 5.27
N ALA A 100 11.00 4.59 5.10
CA ALA A 100 10.58 3.98 3.83
C ALA A 100 9.09 4.22 3.56
N ALA A 101 8.24 4.09 4.58
CA ALA A 101 6.80 4.33 4.46
C ALA A 101 6.50 5.74 3.96
N LYS A 102 7.19 6.75 4.49
CA LYS A 102 7.08 8.15 4.08
C LYS A 102 7.48 8.32 2.61
N ASN A 103 8.65 7.83 2.21
CA ASN A 103 9.17 7.98 0.84
C ASN A 103 8.24 7.33 -0.21
N PHE A 104 7.73 6.13 0.10
CA PHE A 104 6.76 5.48 -0.78
C PHE A 104 5.42 6.22 -0.82
N ALA A 105 4.95 6.75 0.32
CA ALA A 105 3.72 7.55 0.36
C ALA A 105 3.85 8.83 -0.46
N GLU A 106 4.98 9.55 -0.40
CA GLU A 106 5.23 10.75 -1.19
C GLU A 106 5.07 10.46 -2.69
N THR A 107 5.71 9.38 -3.15
CA THR A 107 5.59 8.95 -4.55
C THR A 107 4.15 8.53 -4.89
N ALA A 108 3.46 7.81 -3.99
CA ALA A 108 2.06 7.42 -4.18
C ALA A 108 1.12 8.63 -4.31
N ILE A 109 1.37 9.71 -3.54
CA ILE A 109 0.64 10.98 -3.62
C ILE A 109 0.86 11.64 -4.98
N GLU A 110 2.11 11.73 -5.45
CA GLU A 110 2.43 12.32 -6.75
C GLU A 110 1.71 11.59 -7.89
N LYS A 111 1.77 10.26 -7.90
CA LYS A 111 1.08 9.43 -8.90
C LYS A 111 -0.43 9.59 -8.80
N ALA A 112 -1.00 9.58 -7.60
CA ALA A 112 -2.43 9.76 -7.41
C ALA A 112 -2.92 11.13 -7.90
N LYS A 113 -2.15 12.21 -7.65
CA LYS A 113 -2.44 13.56 -8.18
C LYS A 113 -2.35 13.59 -9.71
N LYS A 114 -1.28 13.02 -10.28
CA LYS A 114 -1.06 12.98 -11.73
C LYS A 114 -2.20 12.28 -12.47
N TYR A 115 -2.76 11.23 -11.89
CA TYR A 115 -3.79 10.39 -12.51
C TYR A 115 -5.20 10.63 -11.97
N THR A 116 -5.42 11.67 -11.15
CA THR A 116 -6.72 12.03 -10.56
C THR A 116 -7.36 10.89 -9.75
N LEU A 117 -6.53 10.13 -9.03
CA LEU A 117 -6.95 9.01 -8.18
C LEU A 117 -7.26 9.53 -6.77
N VAL A 118 -8.46 10.07 -6.59
CA VAL A 118 -8.84 10.80 -5.38
C VAL A 118 -8.84 9.91 -4.13
N TYR A 119 -9.35 8.69 -4.23
CA TYR A 119 -9.40 7.74 -3.13
C TYR A 119 -7.98 7.35 -2.68
N GLU A 120 -7.15 6.98 -3.65
CA GLU A 120 -5.77 6.58 -3.44
C GLU A 120 -4.92 7.72 -2.89
N LYS A 121 -5.18 8.95 -3.32
CA LYS A 121 -4.54 10.16 -2.80
C LYS A 121 -4.82 10.31 -1.30
N VAL A 122 -6.08 10.19 -0.88
CA VAL A 122 -6.45 10.28 0.55
C VAL A 122 -5.71 9.22 1.36
N CYS A 123 -5.69 7.97 0.89
CA CYS A 123 -4.97 6.89 1.58
C CYS A 123 -3.47 7.16 1.67
N SER A 124 -2.87 7.65 0.59
CA SER A 124 -1.43 7.96 0.55
C SER A 124 -1.06 9.15 1.45
N GLU A 125 -1.90 10.18 1.50
CA GLU A 125 -1.73 11.33 2.40
C GLU A 125 -1.86 10.92 3.87
N MET A 126 -2.76 9.99 4.19
CA MET A 126 -2.87 9.42 5.54
C MET A 126 -1.60 8.67 5.95
N ASN A 127 -1.11 7.75 5.10
CA ASN A 127 0.15 7.04 5.37
C ASN A 127 1.33 8.00 5.56
N HIS A 128 1.45 9.00 4.68
CA HIS A 128 2.50 10.01 4.75
C HIS A 128 2.47 10.79 6.06
N ALA A 129 1.29 11.29 6.44
CA ALA A 129 1.13 12.08 7.66
C ALA A 129 1.45 11.26 8.91
N ILE A 130 0.97 10.02 8.99
CA ILE A 130 1.28 9.10 10.10
C ILE A 130 2.79 8.87 10.19
N ALA A 131 3.46 8.55 9.08
CA ALA A 131 4.90 8.35 9.05
C ALA A 131 5.67 9.62 9.46
N CYS A 132 5.26 10.80 8.99
CA CYS A 132 5.88 12.07 9.36
C CYS A 132 5.78 12.35 10.87
N ILE A 133 4.62 12.10 11.50
CA ILE A 133 4.46 12.23 12.96
C ILE A 133 5.43 11.30 13.69
N LYS A 134 5.55 10.04 13.24
CA LYS A 134 6.45 9.06 13.86
C LYS A 134 7.93 9.39 13.71
N LEU A 135 8.29 10.17 12.69
CA LEU A 135 9.64 10.70 12.50
C LEU A 135 9.86 12.07 13.17
N GLY A 136 8.86 12.62 13.89
CA GLY A 136 8.95 13.95 14.52
C GLY A 136 8.89 15.12 13.53
N GLN A 137 8.30 14.92 12.35
CA GLN A 137 8.19 15.88 11.25
C GLN A 137 6.73 16.33 11.06
N ASP A 138 6.11 16.84 12.11
CA ASP A 138 4.65 16.91 12.25
C ASP A 138 3.96 18.21 11.81
N LEU A 139 4.71 19.17 11.25
CA LEU A 139 4.28 20.56 10.99
C LEU A 139 2.89 20.71 10.34
N GLN A 140 2.47 19.77 9.49
CA GLN A 140 1.15 19.76 8.82
C GLN A 140 0.45 18.39 8.86
N ALA A 141 1.04 17.42 9.57
CA ALA A 141 0.60 16.04 9.50
C ALA A 141 -0.74 15.82 10.23
N TYR A 142 -0.91 16.42 11.42
CA TYR A 142 -2.16 16.35 12.19
C TYR A 142 -3.35 16.95 11.44
N GLU A 143 -3.17 18.12 10.81
CA GLU A 143 -4.22 18.76 10.00
C GLU A 143 -4.58 17.94 8.75
N THR A 144 -3.57 17.31 8.12
CA THR A 144 -3.79 16.38 7.00
C THR A 144 -4.66 15.19 7.44
N ILE A 145 -4.35 14.58 8.59
CA ILE A 145 -5.15 13.47 9.14
C ILE A 145 -6.58 13.93 9.43
N ARG A 146 -6.75 15.04 10.15
CA ARG A 146 -8.07 15.57 10.52
C ARG A 146 -8.95 15.80 9.29
N LYS A 147 -8.42 16.51 8.28
CA LYS A 147 -9.12 16.79 7.03
C LYS A 147 -9.51 15.51 6.29
N ASN A 148 -8.60 14.54 6.19
CA ASN A 148 -8.85 13.31 5.47
C ASN A 148 -9.84 12.41 6.21
N MET A 149 -9.78 12.34 7.54
CA MET A 149 -10.78 11.63 8.35
C MET A 149 -12.19 12.23 8.17
N LEU A 150 -12.31 13.56 8.12
CA LEU A 150 -13.57 14.23 7.81
C LEU A 150 -14.10 13.89 6.42
N ILE A 151 -13.23 13.85 5.40
CA ILE A 151 -13.60 13.45 4.02
C ILE A 151 -14.09 11.99 4.02
N ILE A 152 -13.35 11.09 4.65
CA ILE A 152 -13.69 9.66 4.72
C ILE A 152 -15.04 9.46 5.41
N ASN A 153 -15.28 10.17 6.51
CA ASN A 153 -16.55 10.12 7.24
C ASN A 153 -17.71 10.69 6.40
N TYR A 154 -17.51 11.83 5.73
CA TYR A 154 -18.53 12.44 4.88
C TYR A 154 -18.94 11.57 3.69
N LEU A 155 -18.02 10.75 3.18
CA LEU A 155 -18.27 9.83 2.07
C LEU A 155 -18.77 8.44 2.53
N ASP A 156 -19.07 8.26 3.82
CA ASP A 156 -19.52 7.00 4.43
C ASP A 156 -18.56 5.81 4.19
N PHE A 157 -17.25 6.08 4.07
CA PHE A 157 -16.22 5.05 3.91
C PHE A 157 -15.84 4.42 5.25
N ASN A 158 -16.83 3.79 5.90
CA ASN A 158 -16.73 3.24 7.26
C ASN A 158 -15.57 2.25 7.45
N SER A 159 -15.30 1.39 6.45
CA SER A 159 -14.19 0.44 6.52
C SER A 159 -12.83 1.14 6.49
N LEU A 160 -12.69 2.18 5.66
CA LEU A 160 -11.47 2.98 5.57
C LEU A 160 -11.28 3.83 6.83
N HIS A 161 -12.35 4.41 7.36
CA HIS A 161 -12.33 5.11 8.63
C HIS A 161 -11.83 4.18 9.74
N SER A 162 -12.43 2.98 9.87
CA SER A 162 -12.01 1.99 10.86
C SER A 162 -10.56 1.57 10.69
N HIS A 163 -10.10 1.38 9.45
CA HIS A 163 -8.70 1.06 9.16
C HIS A 163 -7.75 2.14 9.69
N PHE A 164 -7.96 3.41 9.33
CA PHE A 164 -7.08 4.48 9.79
C PHE A 164 -7.22 4.79 11.29
N SER A 165 -8.42 4.67 11.88
CA SER A 165 -8.58 4.77 13.33
C SER A 165 -7.71 3.75 14.07
N LYS A 166 -7.66 2.50 13.60
CA LYS A 166 -6.79 1.46 14.18
C LYS A 166 -5.31 1.79 14.02
N PHE A 167 -4.89 2.39 12.90
CA PHE A 167 -3.51 2.81 12.70
C PHE A 167 -3.12 3.94 13.65
N LEU A 168 -3.98 4.95 13.80
CA LEU A 168 -3.78 6.05 14.73
C LEU A 168 -3.67 5.54 16.17
N GLU A 169 -4.55 4.62 16.57
CA GLU A 169 -4.50 3.96 17.89
C GLU A 169 -3.20 3.15 18.07
N LYS A 170 -2.85 2.27 17.11
CA LYS A 170 -1.63 1.46 17.11
C LYS A 170 -0.39 2.33 17.34
N PHE A 171 -0.32 3.48 16.69
CA PHE A 171 0.84 4.37 16.74
C PHE A 171 0.75 5.47 17.81
N LYS A 172 -0.32 5.48 18.61
CA LYS A 172 -0.60 6.44 19.68
C LYS A 172 -0.64 7.89 19.19
N ILE A 173 -1.34 8.12 18.08
CA ILE A 173 -1.55 9.43 17.48
C ILE A 173 -2.96 9.89 17.82
N GLU A 174 -3.08 10.93 18.64
CA GLU A 174 -4.36 11.52 19.02
C GLU A 174 -4.69 12.70 18.11
N VAL A 175 -5.87 12.67 17.50
CA VAL A 175 -6.38 13.74 16.62
C VAL A 175 -7.84 13.99 16.98
N GLU A 176 -8.19 15.24 17.22
CA GLU A 176 -9.59 15.66 17.33
C GLU A 176 -10.19 15.73 15.92
N ILE A 177 -11.13 14.84 15.63
CA ILE A 177 -11.80 14.70 14.33
C ILE A 177 -13.12 15.47 14.34
#